data_AF-A0A0B2UXM2-F1
#
_entry.id   AF-A0A0B2UXM2-F1
#
_cell.length_a   1.000
_cell.length_b   1.000
_cell.length_c   1.000
_cell.angle_alpha   90.00
_cell.angle_beta   90.00
_cell.angle_gamma   90.00
#
_symmetry.space_group_name_H-M   'P 1'
#
loop_
_entity.id
_entity.type
_entity.pdbx_description
1 polymer ?
#
loop_
_entity_poly.entity_id
_entity_poly.type
_entity_poly.pdbx_seq_one_letter_code
_entity_poly.pdbx_strand_id
1 'polypeptide(L)'
;MDRNEERRALALDATFRVCWTTELHAKKPGHQYTFDNGTVCKDIAAIAASTRMRRFHSYEVHDGDLTIYTQYNYDIQYSIPELATIRITAFQLGNENQSLTDTEFLAVECSTTNHTDEYVLQKMIPYAVRYEYMRTSPFQIYDEQRFVVESPKQNGTSADHPPVHMEFSPNLFYSPTGKIDHSLLPNVHVARDLYYKRQRVLVSVEAPCDNDENNTQVWLSDIQPSTRLPLDLGEVVCVHSPRPFCDQYYMRRDKAPHCDTKICYTAQILIDNEFYDTEQVCEDVLEHYPSSSHSCSYLSSLRLLLVLYYAKRLTWR
;
A
#
# COMPACT_ATOMS: atom_id res chain seq x y z
N MET A 1 10.70 -31.25 21.59
CA MET A 1 9.72 -32.13 20.93
C MET A 1 8.55 -31.24 20.59
N ASP A 2 8.34 -31.00 19.30
CA ASP A 2 7.61 -29.83 18.79
C ASP A 2 6.10 -30.08 18.83
N ARG A 3 5.32 -29.13 19.34
CA ARG A 3 3.85 -29.24 19.48
C ARG A 3 3.13 -29.44 18.12
N ASN A 4 3.83 -29.15 17.03
CA ASN A 4 3.39 -29.39 15.65
C ASN A 4 3.52 -30.86 15.21
N GLU A 5 4.43 -31.66 15.78
CA GLU A 5 4.54 -33.09 15.46
C GLU A 5 3.42 -33.91 16.09
N GLU A 6 3.01 -33.60 17.32
CA GLU A 6 1.86 -34.25 17.97
C GLU A 6 0.53 -33.97 17.25
N ARG A 7 0.34 -32.76 16.72
CA ARG A 7 -0.86 -32.44 15.91
C ARG A 7 -0.88 -33.15 14.56
N ARG A 8 0.29 -33.38 13.94
CA ARG A 8 0.40 -34.20 12.72
C ARG A 8 0.12 -35.67 12.98
N ALA A 9 0.56 -36.21 14.12
CA ALA A 9 0.30 -37.60 14.50
C ALA A 9 -1.19 -37.88 14.79
N LEU A 10 -1.91 -36.92 15.38
CA LEU A 10 -3.35 -37.06 15.68
C LEU A 10 -4.28 -36.95 14.45
N ALA A 11 -3.79 -36.40 13.33
CA ALA A 11 -4.58 -36.26 12.10
C ALA A 11 -4.51 -37.49 11.17
N LEU A 12 -3.61 -38.44 11.44
CA LEU A 12 -3.36 -39.61 10.58
C LEU A 12 -4.28 -40.80 10.84
N ASP A 13 -5.13 -40.75 11.87
CA ASP A 13 -6.02 -41.87 12.27
C ASP A 13 -7.51 -41.56 12.05
N ALA A 14 -7.82 -40.48 11.33
CA ALA A 14 -9.19 -40.21 10.91
C ALA A 14 -9.56 -41.13 9.73
N THR A 15 -10.66 -41.85 9.84
CA THR A 15 -11.24 -42.65 8.75
C THR A 15 -12.57 -42.03 8.34
N PHE A 16 -12.75 -41.81 7.05
CA PHE A 16 -14.00 -41.28 6.50
C PHE A 16 -14.82 -42.44 5.96
N ARG A 17 -16.07 -42.58 6.41
CA ARG A 17 -16.98 -43.59 5.89
C ARG A 17 -17.84 -43.00 4.79
N VAL A 18 -17.62 -43.45 3.55
CA VAL A 18 -18.43 -43.04 2.40
C VAL A 18 -19.41 -44.15 2.09
N CYS A 19 -20.70 -43.79 2.06
CA CYS A 19 -21.79 -44.71 1.75
C CYS A 19 -22.51 -44.28 0.47
N TRP A 20 -22.85 -45.22 -0.40
CA TRP A 20 -23.66 -44.97 -1.58
C TRP A 20 -24.68 -46.09 -1.79
N THR A 21 -25.84 -45.74 -2.34
CA THR A 21 -26.89 -46.65 -2.79
C THR A 21 -26.92 -46.68 -4.30
N THR A 22 -27.13 -47.85 -4.88
CA THR A 22 -27.30 -48.00 -6.33
C THR A 22 -28.68 -48.56 -6.61
N GLU A 23 -29.49 -47.77 -7.33
CA GLU A 23 -30.79 -48.20 -7.83
C GLU A 23 -30.72 -48.39 -9.35
N LEU A 24 -31.19 -49.54 -9.83
CA LEU A 24 -31.40 -49.79 -11.24
C LEU A 24 -32.87 -49.60 -11.57
N HIS A 25 -33.18 -48.65 -12.46
CA HIS A 25 -34.53 -48.46 -12.99
C HIS A 25 -34.64 -49.04 -14.41
N ALA A 26 -35.58 -49.95 -14.61
CA ALA A 26 -35.95 -50.45 -15.92
C ALA A 26 -37.41 -50.11 -16.21
N LYS A 27 -37.68 -49.45 -17.34
CA LYS A 27 -39.04 -49.13 -17.80
C LYS A 27 -39.45 -49.99 -18.97
N LYS A 28 -40.63 -50.59 -18.85
CA LYS A 28 -41.40 -51.19 -19.94
C LYS A 28 -42.76 -50.49 -20.02
N PRO A 29 -43.42 -50.35 -21.19
CA PRO A 29 -44.72 -49.73 -21.26
C PRO A 29 -45.71 -50.32 -20.24
N GLY A 30 -46.26 -49.46 -19.37
CA GLY A 30 -47.17 -49.82 -18.29
C GLY A 30 -46.54 -50.31 -16.98
N HIS A 31 -45.22 -50.53 -16.91
CA HIS A 31 -44.55 -51.03 -15.70
C HIS A 31 -43.15 -50.39 -15.51
N GLN A 32 -42.88 -49.92 -14.28
CA GLN A 32 -41.54 -49.49 -13.87
C GLN A 32 -41.01 -50.46 -12.82
N TYR A 33 -39.86 -51.05 -13.11
CA TYR A 33 -39.13 -51.90 -12.18
C TYR A 33 -38.01 -51.08 -11.58
N THR A 34 -37.91 -51.10 -10.26
CA THR A 34 -36.82 -50.50 -9.50
C THR A 34 -36.17 -51.61 -8.71
N PHE A 35 -34.87 -51.78 -8.87
CA PHE A 35 -34.08 -52.73 -8.11
C PHE A 35 -33.05 -51.94 -7.30
N ASP A 36 -33.25 -51.88 -5.99
CA ASP A 36 -32.29 -51.31 -5.05
C ASP A 36 -31.31 -52.40 -4.60
N ASN A 37 -30.02 -52.16 -4.80
CA ASN A 37 -28.96 -53.08 -4.40
C ASN A 37 -28.44 -52.82 -2.98
N GLY A 38 -29.11 -51.95 -2.23
CA GLY A 38 -28.78 -51.58 -0.86
C GLY A 38 -27.63 -50.58 -0.75
N THR A 39 -27.41 -50.12 0.48
CA THR A 39 -26.34 -49.16 0.80
C THR A 39 -25.02 -49.89 1.01
N VAL A 40 -24.00 -49.52 0.22
CA VAL A 40 -22.62 -49.97 0.40
C VAL A 40 -21.84 -48.84 1.06
N CYS A 41 -21.18 -49.14 2.17
CA CYS A 41 -20.28 -48.21 2.85
C CYS A 41 -18.84 -48.72 2.75
N LYS A 42 -17.89 -47.85 2.43
CA LYS A 42 -16.46 -48.11 2.54
C LYS A 42 -15.79 -47.08 3.42
N ASP A 43 -14.91 -47.57 4.28
CA ASP A 43 -14.01 -46.72 5.04
C ASP A 43 -12.82 -46.35 4.16
N ILE A 44 -12.58 -45.06 4.03
CA ILE A 44 -11.48 -44.47 3.28
C ILE A 44 -10.55 -43.87 4.33
N ALA A 45 -9.31 -44.36 4.36
CA ALA A 45 -8.29 -43.78 5.21
C ALA A 45 -8.11 -42.30 4.87
N ALA A 46 -8.03 -41.42 5.89
CA ALA A 46 -7.64 -40.04 5.63
C ALA A 46 -6.26 -40.03 5.01
N ILE A 47 -6.17 -39.49 3.80
CA ILE A 47 -4.90 -39.20 3.15
C ILE A 47 -4.55 -37.77 3.52
N ALA A 48 -3.54 -37.61 4.38
CA ALA A 48 -2.93 -36.31 4.61
C ALA A 48 -2.11 -35.95 3.37
N ALA A 49 -2.64 -35.08 2.53
CA ALA A 49 -1.94 -34.57 1.36
C ALA A 49 -1.67 -33.08 1.55
N SER A 50 -0.39 -32.71 1.49
CA SER A 50 0.05 -31.33 1.48
C SER A 50 0.57 -31.00 0.10
N THR A 51 0.30 -29.79 -0.38
CA THR A 51 0.89 -29.29 -1.62
C THR A 51 1.52 -27.93 -1.39
N ARG A 52 2.57 -27.62 -2.17
CA ARG A 52 3.23 -26.32 -2.16
C ARG A 52 2.44 -25.35 -3.03
N MET A 53 2.44 -24.08 -2.69
CA MET A 53 1.77 -23.05 -3.48
C MET A 53 2.83 -22.02 -3.87
N ARG A 54 2.83 -21.62 -5.15
CA ARG A 54 3.61 -20.47 -5.59
C ARG A 54 2.97 -19.23 -4.98
N ARG A 55 3.80 -18.41 -4.34
CA ARG A 55 3.34 -17.17 -3.70
C ARG A 55 3.84 -15.98 -4.50
N PHE A 56 2.98 -14.99 -4.68
CA PHE A 56 3.42 -13.67 -5.02
C PHE A 56 4.41 -13.16 -3.95
N HIS A 57 5.52 -12.55 -4.37
CA HIS A 57 6.53 -12.03 -3.46
C HIS A 57 6.64 -10.51 -3.52
N SER A 58 6.91 -9.99 -4.71
CA SER A 58 7.09 -8.56 -4.97
C SER A 58 6.99 -8.30 -6.46
N TYR A 59 7.05 -7.03 -6.84
CA TYR A 59 7.29 -6.60 -8.21
C TYR A 59 8.37 -5.52 -8.23
N GLU A 60 8.99 -5.34 -9.39
CA GLU A 60 9.93 -4.24 -9.65
C GLU A 60 9.65 -3.67 -11.03
N VAL A 61 9.84 -2.35 -11.16
CA VAL A 61 9.77 -1.66 -12.45
C VAL A 61 11.15 -1.15 -12.79
N HIS A 62 11.72 -1.63 -13.89
CA HIS A 62 13.03 -1.21 -14.37
C HIS A 62 12.97 -0.90 -15.86
N ASP A 63 13.46 0.28 -16.27
CA ASP A 63 13.44 0.75 -17.66
C ASP A 63 12.06 0.67 -18.34
N GLY A 64 10.99 0.79 -17.56
CA GLY A 64 9.61 0.68 -18.03
C GLY A 64 9.10 -0.77 -18.17
N ASP A 65 9.91 -1.77 -17.84
CA ASP A 65 9.47 -3.16 -17.79
C ASP A 65 9.07 -3.54 -16.35
N LEU A 66 7.93 -4.22 -16.21
CA LEU A 66 7.45 -4.78 -14.95
C LEU A 66 7.94 -6.21 -14.80
N THR A 67 8.68 -6.49 -13.75
CA THR A 67 9.05 -7.85 -13.33
C THR A 67 8.26 -8.24 -12.09
N ILE A 68 7.48 -9.32 -12.17
CA ILE A 68 6.79 -9.90 -11.02
C ILE A 68 7.62 -11.06 -10.49
N TYR A 69 7.98 -10.98 -9.21
CA TYR A 69 8.70 -12.01 -8.48
C TYR A 69 7.74 -12.90 -7.71
N THR A 70 7.96 -14.20 -7.85
CA THR A 70 7.19 -15.23 -7.17
C THR A 70 8.14 -16.17 -6.44
N GLN A 71 7.67 -16.76 -5.35
CA GLN A 71 8.43 -17.75 -4.60
C GLN A 71 7.79 -19.11 -4.79
N TYR A 72 8.57 -20.05 -5.34
CA TYR A 72 8.21 -21.45 -5.39
C TYR A 72 9.39 -22.33 -4.98
N ASN A 73 9.28 -22.95 -3.81
CA ASN A 73 10.29 -23.89 -3.36
C ASN A 73 10.18 -25.19 -4.18
N TYR A 74 11.04 -25.35 -5.18
CA TYR A 74 11.12 -26.54 -6.01
C TYR A 74 11.97 -27.63 -5.33
N ASP A 75 11.37 -28.79 -5.03
CA ASP A 75 12.11 -29.97 -4.60
C ASP A 75 12.27 -30.92 -5.79
N ILE A 76 13.50 -31.11 -6.25
CA ILE A 76 13.83 -31.95 -7.41
C ILE A 76 13.42 -33.42 -7.14
N GLN A 77 13.24 -33.82 -5.88
CA GLN A 77 12.95 -35.20 -5.47
C GLN A 77 11.50 -35.66 -5.68
N TYR A 78 10.53 -34.75 -5.87
CA TYR A 78 9.11 -35.11 -6.05
C TYR A 78 8.56 -34.48 -7.32
N SER A 79 8.81 -35.14 -8.45
CA SER A 79 8.51 -34.70 -9.81
C SER A 79 7.03 -34.78 -10.19
N ILE A 80 6.13 -34.23 -9.37
CA ILE A 80 4.78 -33.91 -9.85
C ILE A 80 4.86 -32.52 -10.47
N PRO A 81 4.77 -32.40 -11.82
CA PRO A 81 4.80 -31.10 -12.46
C PRO A 81 3.67 -30.24 -11.91
N GLU A 82 4.00 -28.99 -11.57
CA GLU A 82 3.01 -28.01 -11.20
C GLU A 82 2.17 -27.70 -12.43
N LEU A 83 0.94 -28.22 -12.47
CA LEU A 83 -0.05 -27.83 -13.48
C LEU A 83 -0.75 -26.56 -12.99
N ALA A 84 -0.03 -25.45 -13.14
CA ALA A 84 -0.54 -24.12 -12.82
C ALA A 84 -0.27 -23.12 -13.94
N THR A 85 -1.09 -22.08 -13.96
CA THR A 85 -0.95 -20.92 -14.81
C THR A 85 -0.87 -19.67 -13.95
N ILE A 86 -0.12 -18.71 -14.44
CA ILE A 86 -0.13 -17.34 -13.94
C ILE A 86 -0.74 -16.48 -15.03
N ARG A 87 -1.77 -15.73 -14.67
CA ARG A 87 -2.38 -14.74 -15.54
C ARG A 87 -2.09 -13.36 -14.97
N ILE A 88 -1.52 -12.50 -15.79
CA ILE A 88 -1.29 -11.11 -15.45
C ILE A 88 -2.14 -10.27 -16.38
N THR A 89 -3.00 -9.45 -15.80
CA THR A 89 -3.83 -8.49 -16.52
C THR A 89 -3.45 -7.10 -16.08
N ALA A 90 -3.25 -6.21 -17.04
CA ALA A 90 -2.86 -4.83 -16.79
C ALA A 90 -3.81 -3.88 -17.52
N PHE A 91 -4.35 -2.94 -16.75
CA PHE A 91 -5.27 -1.90 -17.20
C PHE A 91 -4.57 -0.55 -17.13
N GLN A 92 -4.43 0.12 -18.26
CA GLN A 92 -3.79 1.43 -18.29
C GLN A 92 -4.63 2.45 -17.51
N LEU A 93 -4.02 3.15 -16.56
CA LEU A 93 -4.71 4.07 -15.65
C LEU A 93 -4.76 5.50 -16.19
N GLY A 94 -3.70 5.95 -16.86
CA GLY A 94 -3.58 7.34 -17.25
C GLY A 94 -2.81 7.59 -18.54
N ASN A 95 -3.40 8.45 -19.36
CA ASN A 95 -2.73 9.31 -20.32
C ASN A 95 -3.49 10.65 -20.33
N GLU A 96 -2.80 11.75 -20.03
CA GLU A 96 -3.37 13.09 -19.83
C GLU A 96 -4.26 13.54 -21.00
N ASN A 97 -3.98 13.06 -22.22
CA ASN A 97 -4.61 13.51 -23.46
C ASN A 97 -5.36 12.41 -24.26
N GLN A 98 -5.53 11.19 -23.73
CA GLN A 98 -6.05 10.07 -24.52
C GLN A 98 -7.58 9.93 -24.42
N SER A 99 -8.22 9.71 -25.58
CA SER A 99 -9.66 9.44 -25.70
C SER A 99 -10.06 8.15 -24.97
N LEU A 100 -11.30 8.09 -24.46
CA LEU A 100 -11.90 6.95 -23.73
C LEU A 100 -11.89 5.61 -24.49
N THR A 101 -11.54 5.61 -25.78
CA THR A 101 -11.60 4.45 -26.67
C THR A 101 -10.29 3.69 -26.81
N ASP A 102 -9.18 4.23 -26.33
CA ASP A 102 -7.84 3.64 -26.45
C ASP A 102 -7.30 3.21 -25.08
N THR A 103 -8.10 2.54 -24.26
CA THR A 103 -7.58 1.84 -23.08
C THR A 103 -6.77 0.64 -23.55
N GLU A 104 -5.45 0.73 -23.50
CA GLU A 104 -4.60 -0.43 -23.73
C GLU A 104 -4.80 -1.42 -22.58
N PHE A 105 -5.20 -2.63 -22.96
CA PHE A 105 -5.37 -3.76 -22.06
C PHE A 105 -4.35 -4.83 -22.45
N LEU A 106 -3.52 -5.20 -21.49
CA LEU A 106 -2.55 -6.27 -21.66
C LEU A 106 -2.97 -7.46 -20.80
N ALA A 107 -3.10 -8.62 -21.43
CA ALA A 107 -3.29 -9.88 -20.72
C ALA A 107 -2.25 -10.87 -21.20
N VAL A 108 -1.47 -11.41 -20.27
CA VAL A 108 -0.49 -12.46 -20.52
C VAL A 108 -0.80 -13.63 -19.61
N GLU A 109 -0.79 -14.83 -20.19
CA GLU A 109 -0.92 -16.08 -19.47
C GLU A 109 0.37 -16.89 -19.64
N CYS A 110 0.99 -17.27 -18.54
CA CYS A 110 2.24 -18.00 -18.50
C CYS A 110 2.04 -19.36 -17.81
N SER A 111 2.55 -20.42 -18.42
CA SER A 111 2.66 -21.73 -17.79
C SER A 111 3.76 -21.72 -16.73
N THR A 112 3.53 -22.33 -15.56
CA THR A 112 4.57 -22.46 -14.52
C THR A 112 5.47 -23.69 -14.70
N THR A 113 5.29 -24.47 -15.78
CA THR A 113 6.04 -25.70 -16.07
C THR A 113 7.55 -25.51 -16.16
N ASN A 114 8.01 -24.31 -16.52
CA ASN A 114 9.44 -24.01 -16.62
C ASN A 114 10.06 -23.61 -15.27
N HIS A 115 9.26 -23.58 -14.19
CA HIS A 115 9.68 -23.22 -12.84
C HIS A 115 10.40 -21.87 -12.74
N THR A 116 10.04 -20.91 -13.61
CA THR A 116 10.55 -19.55 -13.52
C THR A 116 9.90 -18.82 -12.35
N ASP A 117 10.72 -18.11 -11.58
CA ASP A 117 10.24 -17.30 -10.45
C ASP A 117 9.95 -15.84 -10.86
N GLU A 118 10.27 -15.49 -12.10
CA GLU A 118 10.17 -14.13 -12.65
C GLU A 118 9.28 -14.09 -13.89
N TYR A 119 8.43 -13.07 -13.98
CA TYR A 119 7.54 -12.83 -15.11
C TYR A 119 7.63 -11.36 -15.54
N VAL A 120 8.10 -11.13 -16.77
CA VAL A 120 8.42 -9.79 -17.29
C VAL A 120 7.38 -9.33 -18.30
N LEU A 121 6.91 -8.09 -18.14
CA LEU A 121 5.99 -7.39 -19.03
C LEU A 121 6.63 -6.10 -19.51
N GLN A 122 6.67 -5.86 -20.82
CA GLN A 122 7.40 -4.74 -21.41
C GLN A 122 6.55 -3.48 -21.56
N LYS A 123 7.18 -2.30 -21.44
CA LYS A 123 6.60 -0.97 -21.74
C LYS A 123 5.35 -0.59 -20.94
N MET A 124 5.49 -0.53 -19.62
CA MET A 124 4.44 -0.21 -18.67
C MET A 124 4.45 1.29 -18.30
N ILE A 125 3.30 1.95 -18.40
CA ILE A 125 3.02 3.36 -18.04
C ILE A 125 1.67 3.36 -17.32
N PRO A 126 1.47 4.12 -16.23
CA PRO A 126 0.89 3.58 -15.00
C PRO A 126 -0.27 2.60 -15.23
N TYR A 127 -0.12 1.39 -14.71
CA TYR A 127 -1.06 0.28 -14.91
C TYR A 127 -1.62 -0.21 -13.57
N ALA A 128 -2.91 -0.52 -13.53
CA ALA A 128 -3.47 -1.39 -12.51
C ALA A 128 -3.25 -2.82 -12.93
N VAL A 129 -2.51 -3.56 -12.14
CA VAL A 129 -2.11 -4.94 -12.43
C VAL A 129 -2.84 -5.89 -11.51
N ARG A 130 -3.48 -6.89 -12.11
CA ARG A 130 -4.07 -8.03 -11.42
C ARG A 130 -3.27 -9.28 -11.79
N TYR A 131 -2.63 -9.84 -10.78
CA TYR A 131 -1.91 -11.11 -10.80
C TYR A 131 -2.83 -12.21 -10.29
N GLU A 132 -2.98 -13.28 -11.06
CA GLU A 132 -3.76 -14.45 -10.69
C GLU A 132 -2.89 -15.70 -10.82
N TYR A 133 -2.77 -16.48 -9.76
CA TYR A 133 -2.18 -17.81 -9.78
C TYR A 133 -3.30 -18.84 -9.68
N MET A 134 -3.37 -19.74 -10.67
CA MET A 134 -4.34 -20.82 -10.70
C MET A 134 -3.63 -22.15 -10.87
N ARG A 135 -3.77 -23.03 -9.88
CA ARG A 135 -3.34 -24.42 -9.95
C ARG A 135 -4.55 -25.33 -10.07
N THR A 136 -4.46 -26.34 -10.93
CA THR A 136 -5.57 -27.28 -11.18
C THR A 136 -5.34 -28.68 -10.63
N SER A 137 -4.07 -29.05 -10.36
CA SER A 137 -3.72 -30.41 -9.90
C SER A 137 -2.50 -30.40 -8.98
N PRO A 138 -2.45 -31.22 -7.91
CA PRO A 138 -3.47 -32.19 -7.49
C PRO A 138 -4.65 -31.56 -6.74
N PHE A 139 -4.51 -30.29 -6.33
CA PHE A 139 -5.57 -29.50 -5.72
C PHE A 139 -5.80 -28.24 -6.53
N GLN A 140 -7.06 -27.83 -6.60
CA GLN A 140 -7.39 -26.53 -7.16
C GLN A 140 -7.04 -25.44 -6.13
N ILE A 141 -6.12 -24.55 -6.51
CA ILE A 141 -5.69 -23.42 -5.68
C ILE A 141 -5.80 -22.16 -6.53
N TYR A 142 -6.31 -21.11 -5.92
CA TYR A 142 -6.40 -19.78 -6.52
C TYR A 142 -5.81 -18.77 -5.54
N ASP A 143 -4.93 -17.91 -6.05
CA ASP A 143 -4.39 -16.76 -5.32
C ASP A 143 -4.39 -15.55 -6.25
N GLU A 144 -4.63 -14.37 -5.69
CA GLU A 144 -4.83 -13.15 -6.44
C GLU A 144 -4.22 -11.97 -5.71
N GLN A 145 -3.53 -11.11 -6.45
CA GLN A 145 -2.98 -9.85 -5.97
C GLN A 145 -3.34 -8.72 -6.95
N ARG A 146 -3.68 -7.56 -6.42
CA ARG A 146 -4.02 -6.36 -7.20
C ARG A 146 -3.18 -5.19 -6.72
N PHE A 147 -2.41 -4.60 -7.62
CA PHE A 147 -1.51 -3.50 -7.28
C PHE A 147 -1.38 -2.51 -8.43
N VAL A 148 -0.94 -1.30 -8.10
CA VAL A 148 -0.69 -0.23 -9.06
C VAL A 148 0.79 -0.15 -9.36
N VAL A 149 1.12 -0.12 -10.63
CA VAL A 149 2.50 -0.07 -11.13
C VAL A 149 2.72 1.29 -11.76
N GLU A 150 3.73 2.01 -11.27
CA GLU A 150 4.10 3.34 -11.74
C GLU A 150 5.56 3.33 -12.22
N SER A 151 5.86 4.08 -13.27
CA SER A 151 7.24 4.26 -13.71
C SER A 151 7.97 5.17 -12.69
N PRO A 152 9.17 4.81 -12.24
CA PRO A 152 9.97 5.69 -11.41
C PRO A 152 10.39 6.94 -12.19
N LYS A 153 10.60 8.06 -11.49
CA LYS A 153 11.22 9.25 -12.11
C LYS A 153 12.59 8.89 -12.66
N GLN A 154 12.97 9.44 -13.82
CA GLN A 154 14.24 9.15 -14.53
C GLN A 154 15.52 9.18 -13.67
N ASN A 155 15.51 9.83 -12.49
CA ASN A 155 16.63 9.88 -11.55
C ASN A 155 16.20 9.76 -10.07
N GLY A 156 15.05 9.16 -9.78
CA GLY A 156 14.49 9.13 -8.44
C GLY A 156 13.85 7.79 -8.08
N THR A 157 13.71 7.55 -6.77
CA THR A 157 12.98 6.40 -6.23
C THR A 157 11.47 6.67 -6.11
N SER A 158 11.03 7.90 -6.33
CA SER A 158 9.61 8.29 -6.29
C SER A 158 8.94 8.02 -7.63
N ALA A 159 7.67 7.64 -7.60
CA ALA A 159 6.82 7.57 -8.78
C ALA A 159 6.78 8.88 -9.56
N ASP A 160 6.73 8.80 -10.89
CA ASP A 160 6.60 9.96 -11.76
C ASP A 160 5.21 10.60 -11.63
N HIS A 161 4.18 9.75 -11.55
CA HIS A 161 2.78 10.13 -11.40
C HIS A 161 2.16 9.35 -10.23
N PRO A 162 2.40 9.75 -8.96
CA PRO A 162 1.76 9.10 -7.83
C PRO A 162 0.24 9.31 -7.88
N PRO A 163 -0.58 8.46 -7.23
CA PRO A 163 -2.05 8.57 -7.29
C PRO A 163 -2.57 9.88 -6.69
N VAL A 164 -1.82 10.39 -5.71
CA VAL A 164 -2.12 11.62 -4.98
C VAL A 164 -0.84 12.36 -4.64
N HIS A 165 -0.97 13.68 -4.48
CA HIS A 165 0.05 14.59 -3.99
C HIS A 165 -0.38 15.18 -2.65
N MET A 166 0.57 15.29 -1.71
CA MET A 166 0.39 16.06 -0.49
C MET A 166 0.87 17.50 -0.71
N GLU A 167 -0.04 18.44 -0.54
CA GLU A 167 0.21 19.88 -0.66
C GLU A 167 0.18 20.51 0.73
N PHE A 168 1.36 20.80 1.27
CA PHE A 168 1.52 21.45 2.56
C PHE A 168 1.33 22.96 2.45
N SER A 169 0.59 23.53 3.40
CA SER A 169 0.35 24.97 3.46
C SER A 169 1.66 25.76 3.61
N PRO A 170 1.78 26.97 3.04
CA PRO A 170 2.99 27.78 3.15
C PRO A 170 3.30 28.22 4.59
N ASN A 171 4.59 28.50 4.86
CA ASN A 171 5.14 28.94 6.17
C ASN A 171 4.75 30.36 6.61
N LEU A 172 3.55 30.83 6.29
CA LEU A 172 3.10 32.19 6.58
C LEU A 172 2.03 32.16 7.67
N PHE A 173 2.48 32.04 8.92
CA PHE A 173 1.58 31.95 10.08
C PHE A 173 1.13 33.31 10.63
N TYR A 174 1.55 34.40 9.99
CA TYR A 174 1.26 35.76 10.41
C TYR A 174 0.34 36.45 9.41
N SER A 175 -0.69 37.09 9.95
CA SER A 175 -1.46 38.09 9.21
C SER A 175 -0.56 39.26 8.77
N PRO A 176 -0.98 40.08 7.79
CA PRO A 176 -0.29 41.33 7.45
C PRO A 176 -0.09 42.29 8.63
N THR A 177 -0.82 42.10 9.73
CA THR A 177 -0.71 42.88 10.97
C THR A 177 0.30 42.30 11.98
N GLY A 178 1.00 41.22 11.64
CA GLY A 178 2.00 40.58 12.50
C GLY A 178 1.43 39.71 13.62
N LYS A 179 0.10 39.54 13.68
CA LYS A 179 -0.57 38.60 14.60
C LYS A 179 -0.60 37.20 14.00
N ILE A 180 -0.50 36.18 14.85
CA ILE A 180 -0.71 34.78 14.47
C ILE A 180 -2.12 34.64 13.90
N ASP A 181 -2.20 34.08 12.70
CA ASP A 181 -3.45 33.76 12.04
C ASP A 181 -3.69 32.25 12.11
N HIS A 182 -4.65 31.84 12.95
CA HIS A 182 -4.95 30.42 13.15
C HIS A 182 -5.50 29.74 11.88
N SER A 183 -6.01 30.51 10.91
CA SER A 183 -6.43 29.97 9.61
C SER A 183 -5.26 29.57 8.71
N LEU A 184 -4.06 30.08 9.01
CA LEU A 184 -2.82 29.84 8.26
C LEU A 184 -1.89 28.84 8.96
N LEU A 185 -2.36 28.16 10.00
CA LEU A 185 -1.59 27.10 10.68
C LEU A 185 -1.24 25.95 9.72
N PRO A 186 -0.13 25.22 10.02
CA PRO A 186 0.29 24.07 9.23
C PRO A 186 -0.88 23.13 8.95
N ASN A 187 -1.11 22.86 7.67
CA ASN A 187 -2.12 21.90 7.22
C ASN A 187 -1.66 21.27 5.90
N VAL A 188 -2.24 20.12 5.60
CA VAL A 188 -1.98 19.39 4.36
C VAL A 188 -3.29 19.18 3.61
N HIS A 189 -3.23 19.48 2.32
CA HIS A 189 -4.23 19.10 1.36
C HIS A 189 -3.74 17.87 0.62
N VAL A 190 -4.63 16.92 0.36
CA VAL A 190 -4.35 15.80 -0.54
C VAL A 190 -5.10 16.04 -1.84
N ALA A 191 -4.40 15.93 -2.96
CA ALA A 191 -4.95 16.15 -4.30
C ALA A 191 -4.66 14.94 -5.18
N ARG A 192 -5.68 14.47 -5.90
CA ARG A 192 -5.56 13.36 -6.85
C ARG A 192 -4.82 13.83 -8.10
N ASP A 193 -3.84 13.04 -8.55
CA ASP A 193 -3.10 13.32 -9.77
C ASP A 193 -4.01 13.19 -11.01
N LEU A 194 -3.68 13.96 -12.06
CA LEU A 194 -4.45 14.02 -13.30
C LEU A 194 -4.48 12.69 -14.06
N TYR A 195 -3.45 11.84 -13.92
CA TYR A 195 -3.41 10.50 -14.49
C TYR A 195 -4.51 9.60 -13.92
N TYR A 196 -4.99 9.91 -12.71
CA TYR A 196 -6.03 9.17 -12.00
C TYR A 196 -7.38 9.88 -12.00
N LYS A 197 -7.54 10.90 -12.85
CA LYS A 197 -8.77 11.70 -12.91
C LYS A 197 -10.02 10.85 -13.09
N ARG A 198 -9.96 9.74 -13.82
CA ARG A 198 -11.15 8.90 -14.12
C ARG A 198 -11.45 7.88 -13.02
N GLN A 199 -10.57 7.73 -12.03
CA GLN A 199 -10.62 6.69 -11.03
C GLN A 199 -10.95 7.28 -9.66
N ARG A 200 -11.73 6.57 -8.86
CA ARG A 200 -11.93 6.93 -7.46
C ARG A 200 -10.74 6.43 -6.67
N VAL A 201 -10.13 7.31 -5.89
CA VAL A 201 -8.96 6.99 -5.08
C VAL A 201 -9.33 7.12 -3.61
N LEU A 202 -9.17 6.04 -2.86
CA LEU A 202 -9.26 6.05 -1.40
C LEU A 202 -7.85 6.26 -0.85
N VAL A 203 -7.65 7.34 -0.11
CA VAL A 203 -6.37 7.62 0.56
C VAL A 203 -6.53 7.30 2.04
N SER A 204 -5.62 6.52 2.58
CA SER A 204 -5.51 6.24 4.01
C SER A 204 -4.21 6.84 4.53
N VAL A 205 -4.31 7.81 5.44
CA VAL A 205 -3.17 8.52 6.02
C VAL A 205 -3.02 8.09 7.47
N GLU A 206 -1.81 7.71 7.84
CA GLU A 206 -1.50 7.31 9.21
C GLU A 206 -1.54 8.51 10.16
N ALA A 207 -2.01 8.24 11.38
CA ALA A 207 -1.98 9.19 12.47
C ALA A 207 -0.53 9.60 12.80
N PRO A 208 -0.18 10.90 12.76
CA PRO A 208 1.20 11.33 13.01
C PRO A 208 1.58 11.35 14.49
N CYS A 209 0.61 11.38 15.41
CA CYS A 209 0.82 11.47 16.85
C CYS A 209 0.04 10.37 17.61
N ASP A 210 0.59 9.89 18.74
CA ASP A 210 0.00 8.81 19.55
C ASP A 210 -1.43 9.07 20.07
N ASN A 211 -1.84 10.34 20.15
CA ASN A 211 -3.19 10.71 20.58
C ASN A 211 -4.25 10.49 19.49
N ASP A 212 -3.83 10.32 18.25
CA ASP A 212 -4.72 10.08 17.11
C ASP A 212 -4.96 8.57 16.98
N GLU A 213 -6.03 8.07 17.59
CA GLU A 213 -6.29 6.61 17.65
C GLU A 213 -6.62 5.99 16.28
N ASN A 214 -6.90 6.78 15.24
CA ASN A 214 -7.38 6.30 13.94
C ASN A 214 -6.68 6.96 12.75
N ASN A 215 -6.36 6.14 11.76
CA ASN A 215 -5.95 6.60 10.44
C ASN A 215 -7.06 7.43 9.78
N THR A 216 -6.66 8.49 9.07
CA THR A 216 -7.57 9.35 8.33
C THR A 216 -7.81 8.76 6.94
N GLN A 217 -9.08 8.52 6.60
CA GLN A 217 -9.46 8.04 5.27
C GLN A 217 -10.26 9.07 4.50
N VAL A 218 -9.87 9.32 3.25
CA VAL A 218 -10.57 10.27 2.37
C VAL A 218 -10.75 9.71 0.97
N TRP A 219 -11.91 10.00 0.37
CA TRP A 219 -12.21 9.63 -1.01
C TRP A 219 -11.97 10.82 -1.94
N LEU A 220 -11.17 10.60 -2.98
CA LEU A 220 -10.95 11.55 -4.06
C LEU A 220 -11.63 11.05 -5.34
N SER A 221 -12.31 11.97 -6.02
CA SER A 221 -13.10 11.69 -7.23
C SER A 221 -13.20 12.93 -8.12
N ASP A 222 -13.90 12.85 -9.24
CA ASP A 222 -14.14 14.02 -10.09
C ASP A 222 -14.92 15.14 -9.41
N ILE A 223 -15.79 14.79 -8.45
CA ILE A 223 -16.60 15.76 -7.71
C ILE A 223 -15.74 16.46 -6.64
N GLN A 224 -14.82 15.71 -6.04
CA GLN A 224 -13.92 16.19 -4.99
C GLN A 224 -12.51 15.66 -5.28
N PRO A 225 -11.75 16.33 -6.17
CA PRO A 225 -10.42 15.86 -6.57
C PRO A 225 -9.36 16.14 -5.52
N SER A 226 -9.64 17.06 -4.59
CA SER A 226 -8.77 17.36 -3.45
C SER A 226 -9.58 17.62 -2.18
N THR A 227 -8.95 17.41 -1.04
CA THR A 227 -9.52 17.72 0.27
C THR A 227 -8.44 18.08 1.28
N ARG A 228 -8.78 18.92 2.25
CA ARG A 228 -7.93 19.14 3.43
C ARG A 228 -8.01 17.91 4.33
N LEU A 229 -6.86 17.41 4.80
CA LEU A 229 -6.85 16.37 5.80
C LEU A 229 -7.12 16.97 7.19
N PRO A 230 -7.97 16.34 8.02
CA PRO A 230 -8.22 16.75 9.40
C PRO A 230 -7.08 16.34 10.33
N LEU A 231 -5.84 16.73 10.02
CA LEU A 231 -4.63 16.45 10.81
C LEU A 231 -4.11 17.75 11.45
N ASP A 232 -3.70 17.69 12.72
CA ASP A 232 -3.03 18.80 13.40
C ASP A 232 -1.51 18.75 13.16
N LEU A 233 -1.08 19.27 12.01
CA LEU A 233 0.35 19.39 11.71
C LEU A 233 1.07 20.41 12.62
N GLY A 234 0.31 21.30 13.28
CA GLY A 234 0.87 22.24 14.22
C GLY A 234 1.57 21.52 15.37
N GLU A 235 0.94 20.47 15.90
CA GLU A 235 1.51 19.65 16.98
C GLU A 235 2.82 19.00 16.56
N VAL A 236 2.85 18.34 15.39
CA VAL A 236 4.07 17.73 14.82
C VAL A 236 5.20 18.75 14.68
N VAL A 237 4.92 19.91 14.06
CA VAL A 237 5.91 20.97 13.88
C VAL A 237 6.39 21.52 15.22
N CYS A 238 5.50 21.68 16.20
CA CYS A 238 5.83 22.30 17.49
C CYS A 238 6.67 21.41 18.41
N VAL A 239 6.46 20.09 18.36
CA VAL A 239 7.25 19.12 19.14
C VAL A 239 8.70 19.08 18.65
N HIS A 240 8.91 19.11 17.33
CA HIS A 240 10.25 18.93 16.73
C HIS A 240 10.98 20.23 16.39
N SER A 241 10.26 21.26 15.94
CA SER A 241 10.82 22.55 15.54
C SER A 241 10.00 23.72 16.12
N PRO A 242 10.17 24.03 17.43
CA PRO A 242 9.49 25.13 18.12
C PRO A 242 9.35 26.42 17.31
N ARG A 243 8.10 26.87 17.09
CA ARG A 243 7.75 28.09 16.37
C ARG A 243 7.05 29.11 17.26
N PRO A 244 6.98 30.39 16.84
CA PRO A 244 6.24 31.40 17.60
C PRO A 244 4.74 31.14 17.73
N PHE A 245 4.13 30.36 16.82
CA PHE A 245 2.72 29.94 16.94
C PHE A 245 2.51 28.74 17.88
N CYS A 246 3.59 28.09 18.32
CA CYS A 246 3.50 26.96 19.23
C CYS A 246 3.16 27.48 20.62
N ASP A 247 1.97 27.10 21.10
CA ASP A 247 1.56 27.41 22.46
C ASP A 247 2.55 26.83 23.48
N GLN A 248 2.60 27.47 24.66
CA GLN A 248 3.37 26.95 25.79
C GLN A 248 2.97 25.53 26.21
N TYR A 249 1.78 25.07 25.80
CA TYR A 249 1.31 23.70 25.99
C TYR A 249 2.18 22.68 25.22
N TYR A 250 2.39 22.89 23.92
CA TYR A 250 3.24 22.03 23.07
C TYR A 250 4.72 22.08 23.46
N MET A 251 5.15 23.15 24.13
CA MET A 251 6.53 23.33 24.60
C MET A 251 6.86 22.57 25.90
N ARG A 252 5.86 22.01 26.59
CA ARG A 252 6.08 21.18 27.80
C ARG A 252 6.34 19.73 27.38
N ARG A 253 7.61 19.38 27.21
CA ARG A 253 8.06 18.02 26.81
C ARG A 253 7.43 16.88 27.62
N ASP A 254 7.09 17.11 28.89
CA ASP A 254 6.57 16.08 29.78
C ASP A 254 5.07 15.74 29.53
N LYS A 255 4.38 16.50 28.66
CA LYS A 255 2.96 16.32 28.31
C LYS A 255 2.67 16.35 26.81
N ALA A 256 3.68 16.58 25.98
CA ALA A 256 3.51 16.55 24.52
C ALA A 256 3.38 15.09 24.06
N PRO A 257 2.45 14.77 23.15
CA PRO A 257 2.38 13.44 22.57
C PRO A 257 3.67 13.12 21.80
N HIS A 258 3.95 11.83 21.67
CA HIS A 258 4.95 11.39 20.72
C HIS A 258 4.36 11.55 19.32
N CYS A 259 5.09 12.27 18.46
CA CYS A 259 4.72 12.46 17.07
C CYS A 259 5.89 12.08 16.18
N ASP A 260 5.65 11.36 15.10
CA ASP A 260 6.62 11.16 14.02
C ASP A 260 6.77 12.47 13.23
N THR A 261 7.95 12.72 12.66
CA THR A 261 8.14 13.81 11.70
C THR A 261 7.60 13.46 10.33
N LYS A 262 7.39 12.16 10.06
CA LYS A 262 6.88 11.66 8.80
C LYS A 262 5.38 11.42 8.83
N ILE A 263 4.73 11.73 7.72
CA ILE A 263 3.36 11.34 7.44
C ILE A 263 3.39 10.32 6.33
N CYS A 264 2.85 9.13 6.61
CA CYS A 264 2.76 8.05 5.66
C CYS A 264 1.31 7.90 5.17
N TYR A 265 1.16 7.59 3.88
CA TYR A 265 -0.12 7.29 3.29
C TYR A 265 -0.05 6.08 2.35
N THR A 266 -1.18 5.40 2.23
CA THR A 266 -1.44 4.42 1.18
C THR A 266 -2.63 4.89 0.35
N ALA A 267 -2.65 4.55 -0.94
CA ALA A 267 -3.77 4.81 -1.81
C ALA A 267 -4.31 3.49 -2.37
N GLN A 268 -5.63 3.44 -2.55
CA GLN A 268 -6.32 2.35 -3.21
C GLN A 268 -7.14 2.90 -4.36
N ILE A 269 -6.94 2.35 -5.55
CA ILE A 269 -7.61 2.78 -6.77
C ILE A 269 -8.77 1.84 -7.05
N LEU A 270 -9.97 2.40 -7.16
CA LEU A 270 -11.19 1.64 -7.44
C LEU A 270 -11.43 1.56 -8.95
N ILE A 271 -11.40 0.35 -9.49
CA ILE A 271 -11.61 0.04 -10.91
C ILE A 271 -12.56 -1.14 -10.99
N ASP A 272 -13.68 -0.99 -11.69
CA ASP A 272 -14.69 -2.05 -11.84
C ASP A 272 -15.12 -2.71 -10.51
N ASN A 273 -15.24 -1.90 -9.45
CA ASN A 273 -15.53 -2.32 -8.07
C ASN A 273 -14.44 -3.17 -7.38
N GLU A 274 -13.25 -3.27 -7.96
CA GLU A 274 -12.08 -3.90 -7.35
C GLU A 274 -11.07 -2.84 -6.89
N PHE A 275 -10.40 -3.10 -5.78
CA PHE A 275 -9.37 -2.23 -5.23
C PHE A 275 -7.98 -2.67 -5.69
N TYR A 276 -7.18 -1.70 -6.12
CA TYR A 276 -5.78 -1.88 -6.47
C TYR A 276 -4.92 -1.07 -5.52
N ASP A 277 -4.06 -1.75 -4.78
CA ASP A 277 -3.24 -1.13 -3.74
C ASP A 277 -2.00 -0.46 -4.34
N THR A 278 -1.60 0.66 -3.76
CA THR A 278 -0.30 1.31 -4.05
C THR A 278 0.67 1.04 -2.91
N GLU A 279 1.96 1.23 -3.19
CA GLU A 279 2.96 1.25 -2.13
C GLU A 279 2.70 2.41 -1.15
N GLN A 280 3.19 2.24 0.08
CA GLN A 280 3.15 3.28 1.09
C GLN A 280 4.18 4.36 0.78
N VAL A 281 3.75 5.62 0.81
CA VAL A 281 4.60 6.79 0.61
C VAL A 281 4.65 7.58 1.91
N CYS A 282 5.84 7.99 2.32
CA CYS A 282 6.06 8.78 3.52
C CYS A 282 6.80 10.08 3.19
N GLU A 283 6.28 11.21 3.67
CA GLU A 283 6.88 12.53 3.49
C GLU A 283 7.24 13.14 4.86
N ASP A 284 8.40 13.80 4.95
CA ASP A 284 8.83 14.47 6.18
C ASP A 284 8.21 15.87 6.26
N VAL A 285 7.34 16.07 7.25
CA VAL A 285 6.62 17.33 7.48
C VAL A 285 7.59 18.50 7.67
N LEU A 286 8.74 18.28 8.29
CA LEU A 286 9.68 19.35 8.61
C LEU A 286 10.39 19.92 7.38
N GLU A 287 10.47 19.16 6.28
CA GLU A 287 11.02 19.66 5.02
C GLU A 287 10.14 20.76 4.41
N HIS A 288 8.82 20.68 4.62
CA HIS A 288 7.85 21.67 4.16
C HIS A 288 7.77 22.88 5.10
N TYR A 289 8.23 22.74 6.34
CA TYR A 289 8.27 23.81 7.34
C TYR A 289 9.69 24.04 7.87
N PRO A 290 10.65 24.55 7.07
CA PRO A 290 12.04 24.71 7.48
C PRO A 290 12.22 25.81 8.54
N SER A 291 13.08 25.57 9.54
CA SER A 291 13.39 26.54 10.59
C SER A 291 13.92 27.83 9.96
N SER A 292 13.30 28.98 10.24
CA SER A 292 13.86 30.27 9.82
C SER A 292 15.15 30.47 10.60
N SER A 293 16.28 30.18 9.95
CA SER A 293 17.62 30.46 10.46
C SER A 293 17.88 31.96 10.39
N HIS A 294 17.09 32.75 11.11
CA HIS A 294 17.56 34.02 11.63
C HIS A 294 18.57 33.71 12.72
N SER A 295 19.77 33.33 12.29
CA SER A 295 20.99 33.55 13.04
C SER A 295 20.93 34.99 13.55
N CYS A 296 20.72 35.14 14.87
CA CYS A 296 20.76 36.40 15.59
C CYS A 296 22.16 37.03 15.48
N SER A 297 22.48 37.58 14.31
CA SER A 297 23.65 38.42 14.07
C SER A 297 23.51 39.79 14.77
N TYR A 298 22.33 40.12 15.30
CA TYR A 298 22.09 41.33 16.11
C TYR A 298 22.77 41.34 17.49
N LEU A 299 23.12 40.17 18.06
CA LEU A 299 23.85 40.13 19.33
C LEU A 299 25.37 40.35 19.16
N SER A 300 25.90 40.17 17.93
CA SER A 300 27.29 40.46 17.59
C SER A 300 27.54 41.96 17.45
N SER A 301 26.63 42.69 16.80
CA SER A 301 26.75 44.14 16.59
C SER A 301 26.57 44.95 17.89
N LEU A 302 25.72 44.50 18.81
CA LEU A 302 25.56 45.10 20.14
C LEU A 302 26.80 44.91 21.02
N ARG A 303 27.49 43.76 20.93
CA ARG A 303 28.78 43.56 21.62
C ARG A 303 29.87 44.44 21.03
N LEU A 304 29.90 44.66 19.71
CA LEU A 304 30.88 45.55 19.08
C LEU A 304 30.66 47.02 19.47
N LEU A 305 29.41 47.47 19.54
CA LEU A 305 29.06 48.83 19.98
C LEU A 305 29.35 49.07 21.46
N LEU A 306 29.11 48.07 22.33
CA LEU A 306 29.49 48.13 23.73
C LEU A 306 31.03 48.16 23.90
N VAL A 307 31.76 47.30 23.19
CA VAL A 307 33.24 47.30 23.23
C VAL A 307 33.80 48.64 22.72
N LEU A 308 33.25 49.22 21.66
CA LEU A 308 33.65 50.55 21.18
C LEU A 308 33.29 51.67 22.17
N TYR A 309 32.14 51.58 22.84
CA TYR A 309 31.73 52.55 23.86
C TYR A 309 32.68 52.53 25.09
N TYR A 310 33.06 51.33 25.55
CA TYR A 310 34.01 51.19 26.66
C TYR A 310 35.45 51.54 26.25
N ALA A 311 35.89 51.23 25.02
CA ALA A 311 37.20 51.62 24.51
C ALA A 311 37.35 53.15 24.39
N LYS A 312 36.29 53.87 24.01
CA LYS A 312 36.30 55.35 23.95
C LYS A 312 36.30 56.02 25.32
N ARG A 313 35.82 55.33 26.36
CA ARG A 313 35.80 55.86 27.75
C ARG A 313 37.12 55.67 28.49
N LEU A 314 37.97 54.73 28.06
CA LEU A 314 39.28 54.45 28.65
C LEU A 314 40.41 55.35 28.11
N THR A 315 40.18 56.06 27.00
CA THR A 315 41.15 57.03 26.43
C THR A 315 40.96 58.47 26.90
N TRP A 316 40.02 58.71 27.83
CA TRP A 316 39.74 60.02 28.45
C TRP A 316 39.96 60.00 29.97
N ARG A 317 41.07 59.39 30.42
CA ARG A 317 41.66 59.60 31.74
C ARG A 317 43.16 59.75 31.60
#